data_AF-A0A8D8GMB6-F1
#
_entry.id   AF-A0A8D8GMB6-F1
#
_cell.length_a   1.000
_cell.length_b   1.000
_cell.length_c   1.000
_cell.angle_alpha   90.00
_cell.angle_beta   90.00
_cell.angle_gamma   90.00
#
_symmetry.space_group_name_H-M   'P 1'
#
loop_
_entity.id
_entity.type
_entity.pdbx_description
1 polymer ?
#
loop_
_entity_poly.entity_id
_entity_poly.type
_entity_poly.pdbx_seq_one_letter_code
_entity_poly.pdbx_strand_id
1 'polypeptide(L)'
;MGDCCKSCMTRIPYATLIATVMCLIGVGIFCGTMYRGTSFAIIMLDQVFHLRLMWIEAVQMIFVVIGASMAALGLMILFVGFLATGATRYKVYRAWGSRVGGRISCAVFMGITYILKIVWILILCFLTVVTFIFTVFWNMCANPNVQSHKNCIDLTQFYFMFPAGVAQQDMNICETKVKAFCKDGVEKCEIMFILATVSCLL
;
A
#
# COMPACT_ATOMS: atom_id res chain seq x y z
N MET A 1 12.76 24.88 38.60
CA MET A 1 13.02 23.70 37.73
C MET A 1 12.00 23.46 36.60
N GLY A 2 10.89 24.22 36.48
CA GLY A 2 9.85 23.96 35.47
C GLY A 2 10.08 24.53 34.06
N ASP A 3 10.88 25.60 33.91
CA ASP A 3 11.01 26.29 32.60
C ASP A 3 11.90 25.56 31.59
N CYS A 4 12.88 24.78 32.06
CA CYS A 4 13.75 23.99 31.18
C CYS A 4 12.96 22.87 30.46
N CYS A 5 12.01 22.24 31.17
CA CYS A 5 11.17 21.17 30.60
C CYS A 5 10.14 21.72 29.59
N LYS A 6 9.55 22.90 29.87
CA LYS A 6 8.68 23.61 28.92
C LYS A 6 9.44 24.03 27.65
N SER A 7 10.67 24.54 27.79
CA SER A 7 11.50 24.96 26.64
C SER A 7 11.96 23.76 25.78
N CYS A 8 12.16 22.59 26.40
CA CYS A 8 12.42 21.34 25.68
C CYS A 8 11.18 20.77 24.97
N MET A 9 10.01 20.82 25.61
CA MET A 9 8.75 20.38 24.98
C MET A 9 8.40 21.23 23.75
N THR A 10 8.58 22.56 23.79
CA THR A 10 8.31 23.44 22.63
C THR A 10 9.27 23.20 21.45
N ARG A 11 10.38 22.45 21.63
CA ARG A 11 11.39 22.16 20.59
C ARG A 11 11.18 20.83 19.86
N ILE A 12 10.19 20.02 20.21
CA ILE A 12 9.92 18.77 19.49
C ILE A 12 9.06 19.08 18.26
N PRO A 13 9.43 18.63 17.04
CA PRO A 13 8.59 18.79 15.86
C PRO A 13 7.41 17.82 15.92
N TYR A 14 6.42 18.11 16.76
CA TYR A 14 5.26 17.24 17.01
C TYR A 14 4.50 16.88 15.73
N ALA A 15 4.38 17.83 14.79
CA ALA A 15 3.74 17.57 13.50
C ALA A 15 4.49 16.49 12.69
N THR A 16 5.82 16.59 12.57
CA THR A 16 6.64 15.60 11.85
C THR A 16 6.67 14.26 12.59
N LEU A 17 6.67 14.27 13.92
CA LEU A 17 6.59 13.06 14.74
C LEU A 17 5.29 12.30 14.46
N ILE A 18 4.14 12.97 14.59
CA ILE A 18 2.83 12.36 14.36
C ILE A 18 2.73 11.84 12.92
N ALA A 19 3.14 12.65 11.94
CA ALA A 19 3.15 12.24 10.52
C ALA A 19 4.04 11.01 10.28
N THR A 20 5.19 10.91 10.94
CA THR A 20 6.08 9.75 10.80
C THR A 20 5.46 8.50 11.41
N VAL A 21 4.83 8.62 12.58
CA VAL A 21 4.13 7.49 13.22
C VAL A 21 2.98 7.00 12.33
N MET A 22 2.16 7.92 11.80
CA MET A 22 1.08 7.57 10.86
C MET A 22 1.63 6.89 9.62
N CYS A 23 2.71 7.42 9.03
CA CYS A 23 3.37 6.83 7.87
C CYS A 23 3.91 5.42 8.14
N LEU A 24 4.51 5.17 9.32
CA LEU A 24 5.03 3.84 9.68
C LEU A 24 3.90 2.82 9.86
N ILE A 25 2.82 3.23 10.50
CA ILE A 25 1.62 2.39 10.67
C ILE A 25 1.00 2.10 9.30
N GLY A 26 0.80 3.11 8.47
CA GLY A 26 0.25 2.99 7.12
C GLY A 26 1.09 2.04 6.25
N VAL A 27 2.40 2.25 6.18
CA VAL A 27 3.31 1.36 5.43
C VAL A 27 3.29 -0.07 5.99
N GLY A 28 3.29 -0.23 7.32
CA GLY A 28 3.26 -1.55 7.96
C GLY A 28 2.00 -2.34 7.60
N ILE A 29 0.83 -1.69 7.72
CA ILE A 29 -0.45 -2.31 7.34
C ILE A 29 -0.46 -2.57 5.84
N PHE A 30 -0.09 -1.58 5.02
CA PHE A 30 -0.02 -1.70 3.56
C PHE A 30 0.81 -2.90 3.10
N CYS A 31 2.04 -3.04 3.58
CA CYS A 31 2.90 -4.17 3.20
C CYS A 31 2.30 -5.52 3.64
N GLY A 32 1.72 -5.58 4.85
CA GLY A 32 1.11 -6.79 5.37
C GLY A 32 -0.14 -7.22 4.61
N THR A 33 -1.06 -6.28 4.38
CA THR A 33 -2.34 -6.54 3.69
C THR A 33 -2.13 -6.77 2.21
N MET A 34 -1.22 -6.05 1.54
CA MET A 34 -0.86 -6.32 0.15
C MET A 34 -0.24 -7.69 -0.03
N TYR A 35 0.69 -8.08 0.84
CA TYR A 35 1.34 -9.39 0.75
C TYR A 35 0.31 -10.51 0.89
N ARG A 36 -0.56 -10.41 1.90
CA ARG A 36 -1.62 -11.39 2.16
C ARG A 36 -2.68 -11.41 1.06
N GLY A 37 -3.17 -10.24 0.65
CA GLY A 37 -4.20 -10.10 -0.39
C GLY A 37 -3.74 -10.66 -1.73
N THR A 38 -2.50 -10.36 -2.11
CA THR A 38 -1.92 -10.88 -3.36
C THR A 38 -1.69 -12.39 -3.29
N SER A 39 -1.23 -12.92 -2.15
CA SER A 39 -1.10 -14.38 -1.95
C SER A 39 -2.45 -15.09 -2.10
N PHE A 40 -3.53 -14.53 -1.55
CA PHE A 40 -4.88 -15.08 -1.73
C PHE A 40 -5.35 -14.99 -3.18
N ALA A 41 -5.07 -13.88 -3.87
CA ALA A 41 -5.39 -13.73 -5.29
C ALA A 41 -4.67 -14.77 -6.16
N ILE A 42 -3.39 -15.07 -5.88
CA ILE A 42 -2.63 -16.11 -6.59
C ILE A 42 -3.23 -17.50 -6.36
N ILE A 43 -3.55 -17.84 -5.11
CA ILE A 43 -4.17 -19.13 -4.78
C ILE A 43 -5.54 -19.27 -5.47
N MET A 44 -6.34 -18.20 -5.46
CA MET A 44 -7.63 -18.17 -6.17
C MET A 44 -7.44 -18.39 -7.68
N LEU A 45 -6.45 -17.73 -8.29
CA LEU A 45 -6.14 -17.88 -9.71
C LEU A 45 -5.68 -19.30 -10.07
N ASP A 46 -4.84 -19.92 -9.23
CA ASP A 46 -4.36 -21.30 -9.43
C ASP A 46 -5.47 -22.34 -9.22
N GLN A 47 -6.35 -22.15 -8.22
CA GLN A 47 -7.42 -23.11 -7.91
C GLN A 47 -8.63 -23.02 -8.83
N VAL A 48 -9.02 -21.82 -9.26
CA VAL A 48 -10.24 -21.61 -10.05
C VAL A 48 -9.94 -21.64 -11.56
N PHE A 49 -8.84 -21.01 -11.98
CA PHE A 49 -8.49 -20.83 -13.39
C PHE A 49 -7.27 -21.64 -13.83
N HIS A 50 -6.61 -22.37 -12.91
CA HIS A 50 -5.36 -23.10 -13.19
C HIS A 50 -4.26 -22.24 -13.82
N LEU A 51 -4.23 -20.94 -13.50
CA LEU A 51 -3.26 -19.98 -14.02
C LEU A 51 -2.16 -19.70 -12.99
N ARG A 52 -0.91 -19.93 -13.40
CA ARG A 52 0.28 -19.58 -12.60
C ARG A 52 0.96 -18.34 -13.15
N LEU A 53 0.80 -17.24 -12.42
CA LEU A 53 1.24 -15.91 -12.83
C LEU A 53 2.43 -15.44 -11.98
N MET A 54 3.63 -15.89 -12.33
CA MET A 54 4.88 -15.57 -11.61
C MET A 54 5.19 -14.06 -11.56
N TRP A 55 4.70 -13.28 -12.53
CA TRP A 55 4.86 -11.82 -12.56
C TRP A 55 4.16 -11.09 -11.40
N ILE A 56 3.13 -11.68 -10.78
CA ILE A 56 2.36 -11.03 -9.70
C ILE A 56 3.22 -11.00 -8.42
N GLU A 57 3.94 -12.08 -8.13
CA GLU A 57 4.86 -12.13 -7.00
C GLU A 57 5.99 -11.09 -7.15
N ALA A 58 6.52 -10.91 -8.36
CA ALA A 58 7.52 -9.90 -8.63
C ALA A 58 6.99 -8.47 -8.37
N VAL A 59 5.79 -8.16 -8.84
CA VAL A 59 5.14 -6.85 -8.60
C VAL A 59 4.88 -6.61 -7.11
N GLN A 60 4.42 -7.62 -6.39
CA GLN A 60 4.21 -7.57 -4.95
C GLN A 60 5.51 -7.22 -4.20
N MET A 61 6.62 -7.88 -4.54
CA MET A 61 7.92 -7.59 -3.93
C MET A 61 8.37 -6.15 -4.18
N ILE A 62 8.15 -5.63 -5.39
CA ILE A 62 8.45 -4.23 -5.73
C ILE A 62 7.66 -3.27 -4.83
N PHE A 63 6.36 -3.50 -4.61
CA PHE A 63 5.55 -2.66 -3.73
C PHE A 63 6.03 -2.67 -2.28
N VAL A 64 6.44 -3.84 -1.77
CA VAL A 64 7.00 -3.96 -0.40
C VAL A 64 8.31 -3.17 -0.27
N VAL A 65 9.19 -3.24 -1.28
CA VAL A 65 10.45 -2.48 -1.28
C VAL A 65 10.19 -0.97 -1.32
N ILE A 66 9.24 -0.51 -2.14
CA ILE A 66 8.84 0.90 -2.18
C ILE A 66 8.27 1.33 -0.83
N GLY A 67 7.41 0.52 -0.20
CA GLY A 67 6.90 0.76 1.15
C GLY A 67 8.02 0.92 2.18
N ALA A 68 8.97 -0.02 2.22
CA ALA A 68 10.12 0.05 3.11
C ALA A 68 10.96 1.32 2.89
N SER A 69 11.14 1.74 1.64
CA SER A 69 11.85 2.97 1.31
C SER A 69 11.13 4.23 1.84
N MET A 70 9.80 4.25 1.79
CA MET A 70 8.99 5.35 2.33
C MET A 70 9.12 5.43 3.85
N ALA A 71 9.06 4.30 4.55
CA ALA A 71 9.27 4.24 6.00
C ALA A 71 10.67 4.72 6.41
N ALA A 72 11.71 4.28 5.71
CA ALA A 72 13.09 4.70 5.97
C ALA A 72 13.26 6.21 5.79
N LEU A 73 12.65 6.80 4.75
CA LEU A 73 12.71 8.23 4.51
C LEU A 73 11.89 9.03 5.52
N GLY A 74 10.73 8.53 5.96
CA GLY A 74 9.99 9.14 7.06
C GLY A 74 10.83 9.25 8.33
N LEU A 75 11.54 8.18 8.70
CA LEU A 75 12.47 8.17 9.84
C LEU A 75 13.64 9.14 9.66
N MET A 76 14.23 9.20 8.46
CA MET A 76 15.31 10.14 8.15
C MET A 76 14.84 11.60 8.28
N ILE A 77 13.64 11.93 7.77
CA ILE A 77 13.06 13.28 7.87
C ILE A 77 12.79 13.64 9.33
N LEU A 78 12.27 12.69 10.12
CA LEU A 78 12.06 12.88 11.55
C LEU A 78 13.37 13.18 12.27
N PHE A 79 14.43 12.42 11.98
CA PHE A 79 15.76 12.64 12.56
C PHE A 79 16.33 14.02 12.21
N VAL A 80 16.23 14.42 10.93
CA VAL A 80 16.61 15.77 10.49
C VAL A 80 15.76 16.85 11.18
N GLY A 81 14.47 16.60 11.40
CA GLY A 81 13.57 17.48 12.14
C GLY A 81 14.03 17.74 13.57
N PHE A 82 14.41 16.69 14.29
CA PHE A 82 14.98 16.82 15.64
C PHE A 82 16.32 17.56 15.65
N LEU A 83 17.18 17.29 14.67
CA LEU A 83 18.47 17.99 14.55
C LEU A 83 18.29 19.47 14.21
N ALA A 84 17.28 19.82 13.41
CA ALA A 84 16.93 21.19 13.07
C ALA A 84 16.38 21.98 14.26
N THR A 85 15.66 21.33 15.19
CA THR A 85 15.11 21.96 16.39
C THR A 85 16.05 21.94 17.61
N GLY A 86 17.23 21.31 17.52
CA GLY A 86 18.22 21.19 18.61
C GLY A 86 19.10 22.42 18.88
N ALA A 87 19.74 22.46 20.05
CA ALA A 87 20.67 23.50 20.49
C ALA A 87 22.07 23.44 19.84
N THR A 88 22.24 22.71 18.73
CA THR A 88 23.53 22.56 18.03
C THR A 88 23.94 23.80 17.24
N ARG A 89 23.08 24.83 17.19
CA ARG A 89 23.43 26.13 16.60
C ARG A 89 24.51 26.91 17.36
N TYR A 90 24.73 26.62 18.65
CA TYR A 90 25.62 27.48 19.47
C TYR A 90 27.08 27.00 19.58
N LYS A 91 27.38 25.71 19.41
CA LYS A 91 28.75 25.18 19.60
C LYS A 91 29.48 24.67 18.35
N VAL A 92 28.80 24.26 17.27
CA VAL A 92 29.48 23.53 16.16
C VAL A 92 29.37 24.21 14.78
N TYR A 93 28.50 25.21 14.59
CA TYR A 93 28.18 25.77 13.26
C TYR A 93 28.71 27.20 13.00
N ARG A 94 29.97 27.48 13.36
CA ARG A 94 30.64 28.74 12.98
C ARG A 94 31.17 28.73 11.53
N ALA A 95 31.24 27.56 10.88
CA ALA A 95 31.71 27.43 9.50
C ALA A 95 30.58 27.66 8.47
N TRP A 96 30.84 28.54 7.49
CA TRP A 96 29.91 28.93 6.41
C TRP A 96 29.47 27.73 5.54
N GLY A 97 30.35 26.76 5.29
CA GLY A 97 30.05 25.55 4.50
C GLY A 97 28.99 24.65 5.12
N SER A 98 28.90 24.64 6.45
CA SER A 98 27.90 23.86 7.16
C SER A 98 26.49 24.42 6.90
N ARG A 99 26.32 25.76 6.90
CA ARG A 99 25.03 26.41 6.59
C ARG A 99 24.56 26.15 5.15
N VAL A 100 25.49 26.00 4.22
CA VAL A 100 25.19 25.69 2.81
C VAL A 100 24.82 24.21 2.67
N GLY A 101 25.56 23.30 3.32
CA GLY A 101 25.26 21.86 3.34
C GLY A 101 23.86 21.52 3.86
N GLY A 102 23.40 22.20 4.92
CA GLY A 102 22.05 22.00 5.46
C GLY A 102 20.90 22.44 4.52
N ARG A 103 21.12 23.47 3.68
CA ARG A 103 20.12 23.90 2.68
C ARG A 103 20.07 22.96 1.50
N ILE A 104 21.24 22.52 1.03
CA ILE A 104 21.35 21.56 -0.07
C ILE A 104 20.76 20.21 0.34
N SER A 105 21.09 19.71 1.53
CA SER A 105 20.52 18.45 2.02
C SER A 105 18.99 18.54 2.15
N CYS A 106 18.46 19.63 2.69
CA CYS A 106 17.02 19.86 2.79
C CYS A 106 16.35 19.88 1.39
N ALA A 107 16.95 20.55 0.41
CA ALA A 107 16.44 20.58 -0.96
C ALA A 107 16.44 19.18 -1.61
N VAL A 108 17.51 18.41 -1.42
CA VAL A 108 17.61 17.03 -1.93
C VAL A 108 16.57 16.12 -1.27
N PHE A 109 16.42 16.17 0.06
CA PHE A 109 15.40 15.40 0.77
C PHE A 109 13.98 15.77 0.30
N MET A 110 13.70 17.07 0.12
CA MET A 110 12.41 17.53 -0.40
C MET A 110 12.14 16.98 -1.81
N GLY A 111 13.15 16.97 -2.69
CA GLY A 111 13.06 16.37 -4.02
C GLY A 111 12.77 14.87 -3.99
N ILE A 112 13.49 14.11 -3.17
CA ILE A 112 13.31 12.66 -3.01
C ILE A 112 11.90 12.35 -2.47
N THR A 113 11.45 13.07 -1.45
CA THR A 113 10.10 12.90 -0.88
C THR A 113 9.02 13.17 -1.91
N TYR A 114 9.19 14.20 -2.75
CA TYR A 114 8.22 14.54 -3.79
C TYR A 114 8.09 13.41 -4.83
N ILE A 115 9.21 12.88 -5.31
CA ILE A 115 9.22 11.75 -6.26
C ILE A 115 8.52 10.53 -5.65
N LEU A 116 8.84 10.19 -4.41
CA LEU A 116 8.21 9.05 -3.74
C LEU A 116 6.73 9.25 -3.46
N LYS A 117 6.30 10.49 -3.18
CA LYS A 117 4.87 10.79 -3.04
C LYS A 117 4.14 10.63 -4.37
N ILE A 118 4.74 11.01 -5.49
CA ILE A 118 4.18 10.72 -6.83
C ILE A 118 4.06 9.20 -7.03
N VAL A 119 5.11 8.43 -6.75
CA VAL A 119 5.07 6.96 -6.86
C VAL A 119 3.98 6.37 -5.95
N TRP A 120 3.84 6.88 -4.73
CA TRP A 120 2.81 6.42 -3.78
C TRP A 120 1.38 6.72 -4.26
N ILE A 121 1.16 7.88 -4.86
CA ILE A 121 -0.14 8.24 -5.46
C ILE A 121 -0.46 7.31 -6.64
N LEU A 122 0.53 6.96 -7.46
CA LEU A 122 0.34 5.99 -8.55
C LEU A 122 -0.05 4.61 -8.00
N ILE A 123 0.61 4.16 -6.93
CA ILE A 123 0.24 2.91 -6.23
C ILE A 123 -1.19 3.00 -5.72
N LEU A 124 -1.59 4.09 -5.05
CA LEU A 124 -2.94 4.27 -4.56
C LEU A 124 -3.98 4.23 -5.69
N CYS A 125 -3.70 4.88 -6.82
CA CYS A 125 -4.57 4.84 -8.00
C CYS A 125 -4.75 3.40 -8.50
N PHE A 126 -3.64 2.66 -8.65
CA PHE A 126 -3.67 1.26 -9.06
C PHE A 126 -4.48 0.38 -8.08
N LEU A 127 -4.25 0.51 -6.78
CA LEU A 127 -5.00 -0.24 -5.76
C LEU A 127 -6.48 0.10 -5.74
N THR A 128 -6.82 1.36 -5.99
CA THR A 128 -8.22 1.78 -6.09
C THR A 128 -8.92 1.06 -7.23
N VAL A 129 -8.26 0.94 -8.40
CA VAL A 129 -8.78 0.18 -9.55
C VAL A 129 -8.92 -1.30 -9.21
N VAL A 130 -7.90 -1.92 -8.59
CA VAL A 130 -7.96 -3.32 -8.18
C VAL A 130 -9.08 -3.57 -7.18
N THR A 131 -9.20 -2.72 -6.15
CA THR A 131 -10.27 -2.81 -5.15
C THR A 131 -11.64 -2.69 -5.80
N PHE A 132 -11.81 -1.74 -6.72
CA PHE A 132 -13.06 -1.57 -7.46
C PHE A 132 -13.45 -2.85 -8.23
N ILE A 133 -12.49 -3.50 -8.90
CA ILE A 133 -12.73 -4.76 -9.61
C ILE A 133 -13.20 -5.86 -8.64
N PHE A 134 -12.53 -6.03 -7.50
CA PHE A 134 -12.94 -7.00 -6.48
C PHE A 134 -14.31 -6.68 -5.87
N THR A 135 -14.65 -5.40 -5.68
CA THR A 135 -15.98 -4.99 -5.23
C THR A 135 -17.07 -5.30 -6.26
N VAL A 136 -16.78 -5.16 -7.56
CA VAL A 136 -17.71 -5.61 -8.62
C VAL A 136 -17.93 -7.12 -8.54
N PHE A 137 -16.86 -7.91 -8.36
CA PHE A 137 -16.97 -9.36 -8.18
C PHE A 137 -17.76 -9.74 -6.94
N TRP A 138 -17.56 -9.03 -5.83
CA TRP A 138 -18.33 -9.22 -4.61
C TRP A 138 -19.81 -8.97 -4.83
N ASN A 139 -20.17 -7.89 -5.53
CA ASN A 139 -21.56 -7.57 -5.84
C ASN A 139 -22.23 -8.64 -6.73
N MET A 140 -21.48 -9.25 -7.65
CA MET A 140 -21.96 -10.40 -8.44
C MET A 140 -22.20 -11.63 -7.55
N CYS A 141 -21.30 -11.89 -6.61
CA CYS A 141 -21.41 -12.98 -5.63
C CYS A 141 -22.54 -12.77 -4.60
N ALA A 142 -22.91 -11.53 -4.31
CA ALA A 142 -24.01 -11.19 -3.41
C ALA A 142 -25.40 -11.44 -4.02
N ASN A 143 -25.50 -11.67 -5.34
CA ASN A 143 -26.76 -11.92 -6.00
C ASN A 143 -27.39 -13.27 -5.55
N PRO A 144 -28.64 -13.29 -5.05
CA PRO A 144 -29.26 -14.50 -4.50
C PRO A 144 -29.41 -15.64 -5.50
N ASN A 145 -29.49 -15.35 -6.80
CA ASN A 145 -29.53 -16.37 -7.85
C ASN A 145 -28.21 -17.13 -8.01
N VAL A 146 -27.09 -16.45 -7.77
CA VAL A 146 -25.74 -17.02 -7.80
C VAL A 146 -25.47 -17.79 -6.51
N GLN A 147 -25.90 -17.27 -5.36
CA GLN A 147 -25.79 -17.97 -4.08
C GLN A 147 -26.63 -19.25 -4.01
N SER A 148 -27.79 -19.27 -4.69
CA SER A 148 -28.65 -20.45 -4.77
C SER A 148 -28.19 -21.48 -5.83
N HIS A 149 -27.00 -21.29 -6.42
CA HIS A 149 -26.45 -22.12 -7.51
C HIS A 149 -27.37 -22.25 -8.74
N LYS A 150 -28.32 -21.31 -8.93
CA LYS A 150 -29.26 -21.33 -10.06
C LYS A 150 -28.67 -20.71 -11.33
N ASN A 151 -27.78 -19.74 -11.17
CA ASN A 151 -27.08 -19.06 -12.26
C ASN A 151 -25.57 -19.19 -12.08
N CYS A 152 -24.84 -19.39 -13.18
CA CYS A 152 -23.38 -19.35 -13.19
C CYS A 152 -22.87 -17.91 -13.33
N ILE A 153 -21.67 -17.64 -12.80
CA ILE A 153 -20.96 -16.38 -13.03
C ILE A 153 -20.17 -16.53 -14.32
N ASP A 154 -20.51 -15.72 -15.32
CA ASP A 154 -19.78 -15.65 -16.58
C ASP A 154 -18.79 -14.48 -16.54
N LEU A 155 -17.50 -14.78 -16.47
CA LEU A 155 -16.42 -13.79 -16.47
C LEU A 155 -15.90 -13.45 -17.86
N THR A 156 -16.53 -13.95 -18.92
CA THR A 156 -16.11 -13.65 -20.30
C THR A 156 -16.15 -12.16 -20.62
N GLN A 157 -17.02 -11.37 -19.95
CA GLN A 157 -17.02 -9.91 -20.06
C GLN A 157 -15.70 -9.27 -19.59
N PHE A 158 -14.98 -9.92 -18.68
CA PHE A 158 -13.69 -9.46 -18.16
C PHE A 158 -12.50 -10.16 -18.83
N TYR A 159 -12.70 -10.78 -19.99
CA TYR A 159 -11.67 -11.47 -20.78
C TYR A 159 -10.37 -10.63 -20.92
N PHE A 160 -10.49 -9.32 -21.07
CA PHE A 160 -9.35 -8.40 -21.18
C PHE A 160 -8.39 -8.46 -19.97
N MET A 161 -8.90 -8.75 -18.78
CA MET A 161 -8.09 -8.80 -17.55
C MET A 161 -7.31 -10.11 -17.42
N PHE A 162 -7.70 -11.14 -18.18
CA PHE A 162 -7.07 -12.44 -18.14
C PHE A 162 -6.01 -12.57 -19.26
N PRO A 163 -4.84 -13.18 -18.98
CA PRO A 163 -3.82 -13.41 -19.99
C PRO A 163 -4.32 -14.34 -21.11
N ALA A 164 -3.81 -14.15 -22.33
CA ALA A 164 -4.20 -14.95 -23.49
C ALA A 164 -3.86 -16.44 -23.28
N GLY A 165 -4.88 -17.29 -23.14
CA GLY A 165 -4.72 -18.73 -22.94
C GLY A 165 -5.72 -19.39 -21.98
N VAL A 166 -6.58 -18.61 -21.30
CA VAL A 166 -7.59 -19.19 -20.40
C VAL A 166 -8.70 -19.87 -21.20
N ALA A 167 -8.99 -21.13 -20.89
CA ALA A 167 -10.08 -21.86 -21.52
C ALA A 167 -11.42 -21.20 -21.20
N GLN A 168 -12.32 -21.07 -22.19
CA GLN A 168 -13.65 -20.49 -21.97
C GLN A 168 -14.47 -21.23 -20.91
N GLN A 169 -14.14 -22.49 -20.66
CA GLN A 169 -14.78 -23.34 -19.66
C GLN A 169 -14.43 -22.93 -18.22
N ASP A 170 -13.26 -22.34 -17.98
CA ASP A 170 -12.85 -21.87 -16.64
C ASP A 170 -13.33 -20.43 -16.37
N MET A 171 -13.80 -19.71 -17.39
CA MET A 171 -14.43 -18.39 -17.23
C MET A 171 -15.89 -18.47 -16.75
N ASN A 172 -16.51 -19.65 -16.82
CA ASN A 172 -17.84 -19.92 -16.28
C ASN A 172 -17.73 -20.63 -14.93
N ILE A 173 -17.97 -19.91 -13.84
CA ILE A 173 -17.96 -20.48 -12.50
C ILE A 173 -19.37 -20.98 -12.14
N CYS A 174 -19.55 -22.30 -12.12
CA CYS A 174 -20.81 -22.98 -11.78
C CYS A 174 -20.68 -23.86 -10.51
N GLU A 175 -21.83 -24.14 -9.88
CA GLU A 175 -22.00 -25.09 -8.78
C GLU A 175 -20.97 -24.94 -7.63
N THR A 176 -20.05 -25.89 -7.48
CA THR A 176 -19.10 -25.99 -6.37
C THR A 176 -17.97 -24.97 -6.42
N LYS A 177 -17.59 -24.51 -7.62
CA LYS A 177 -16.53 -23.49 -7.79
C LYS A 177 -16.98 -22.10 -7.31
N VAL A 178 -18.29 -21.81 -7.29
CA VAL A 178 -18.84 -20.50 -6.89
C VAL A 178 -18.53 -20.18 -5.43
N LYS A 179 -18.66 -21.18 -4.54
CA LYS A 179 -18.41 -20.98 -3.11
C LYS A 179 -16.94 -20.68 -2.83
N ALA A 180 -16.03 -21.43 -3.46
CA ALA A 180 -14.60 -21.19 -3.35
C ALA A 180 -14.19 -19.82 -3.91
N PHE A 181 -14.73 -19.44 -5.07
CA PHE A 181 -14.46 -18.13 -5.67
C PHE A 181 -14.99 -16.97 -4.81
N CYS A 182 -16.28 -16.98 -4.48
CA CYS A 182 -16.93 -15.87 -3.80
C CYS A 182 -16.49 -15.72 -2.33
N LYS A 183 -16.44 -16.82 -1.58
CA LYS A 183 -16.21 -16.79 -0.13
C LYS A 183 -14.74 -16.93 0.23
N ASP A 184 -14.01 -17.83 -0.43
CA ASP A 184 -12.60 -18.07 -0.11
C ASP A 184 -11.64 -17.16 -0.89
N GLY A 185 -12.02 -16.72 -2.09
CA GLY A 185 -11.26 -15.78 -2.89
C GLY A 185 -11.68 -14.33 -2.68
N VAL A 186 -12.79 -13.94 -3.29
CA VAL A 186 -13.23 -12.54 -3.46
C VAL A 186 -13.42 -11.82 -2.12
N GLU A 187 -14.16 -12.40 -1.17
CA GLU A 187 -14.39 -11.80 0.17
C GLU A 187 -13.08 -11.43 0.86
N LYS A 188 -12.16 -12.40 0.94
CA LYS A 188 -10.89 -12.26 1.64
C LYS A 188 -9.98 -11.27 0.91
N CYS A 189 -9.94 -11.33 -0.41
CA CYS A 189 -9.13 -10.41 -1.22
C CYS A 189 -9.64 -8.98 -1.11
N GLU A 190 -10.95 -8.76 -1.25
CA GLU A 190 -11.56 -7.43 -1.17
C GLU A 190 -11.25 -6.76 0.16
N ILE A 191 -11.47 -7.44 1.29
CA ILE A 191 -11.18 -6.88 2.62
C ILE A 191 -9.70 -6.49 2.73
N MET A 192 -8.78 -7.33 2.25
CA MET A 192 -7.35 -7.04 2.30
C MET A 192 -6.96 -5.85 1.41
N PHE A 193 -7.54 -5.73 0.21
CA PHE A 193 -7.28 -4.61 -0.71
C PHE A 193 -7.90 -3.29 -0.25
N ILE A 194 -9.08 -3.32 0.38
CA ILE A 194 -9.67 -2.14 1.02
C ILE A 194 -8.75 -1.66 2.15
N LEU A 195 -8.30 -2.56 3.02
CA LEU A 195 -7.37 -2.21 4.10
C LEU A 195 -6.04 -1.68 3.55
N ALA A 196 -5.49 -2.28 2.49
CA ALA A 196 -4.30 -1.76 1.81
C ALA A 196 -4.51 -0.34 1.27
N THR A 197 -5.64 -0.09 0.61
CA THR A 197 -5.97 1.22 0.02
C THR A 197 -6.12 2.30 1.09
N VAL A 198 -6.83 2.00 2.19
CA VAL A 198 -6.96 2.90 3.34
C VAL A 198 -5.60 3.17 3.98
N SER A 199 -4.74 2.15 4.05
CA SER A 199 -3.38 2.28 4.61
C SER A 199 -2.47 3.18 3.78
N CYS A 200 -2.69 3.27 2.46
CA CYS A 200 -1.97 4.21 1.61
C CYS A 200 -2.34 5.69 1.86
N LEU A 201 -3.49 5.96 2.50
CA LEU A 201 -3.93 7.31 2.86
C LEU A 201 -3.33 7.82 4.18
N LEU A 202 -2.75 6.92 4.99
CA LEU A 202 -2.03 7.23 6.25
C LEU A 202 -0.58 7.69 5.98
#